data_AF-A0A1I3DAE2-F1
#
_entry.id   AF-A0A1I3DAE2-F1
#
_cell.length_a   1.000
_cell.length_b   1.000
_cell.length_c   1.000
_cell.angle_alpha   90.00
_cell.angle_beta   90.00
_cell.angle_gamma   90.00
#
_symmetry.space_group_name_H-M   'P 1'
#
loop_
_entity.id
_entity.type
_entity.pdbx_description
1 polymer ?
#
loop_
_entity_poly.entity_id
_entity_poly.type
_entity_poly.pdbx_seq_one_letter_code
_entity_poly.pdbx_strand_id
1 'polypeptide(L)'
;MRNLIIITSAVFIAIIVTSYFYFSNLGKDEQSTQEGTEINDVNTAVTDGTSGYPAPLWTFDLNAEPVTKPMVFFLDDSRRFILVQDAYHILYAVSATGEKLWNAQLPGKIVGNISQLSDSSILFTTAERLYRIDREGDPFPGFSLRLPRKADGDGAMASDETNGNIRIDVQAGNHILSFDGRGRHLHTRNSRASAASNAVDKSQDAPIDPSVSLPTGCGLLSYYGFLSDEEVNYLLCGNDRKLYCYRYD
;
A
#
# COMPACT_ATOMS: atom_id res chain seq x y z
N MET A 1 5.41 5.09 47.85
CA MET A 1 4.95 5.27 46.46
C MET A 1 5.65 6.41 45.72
N ARG A 2 5.91 7.58 46.32
CA ARG A 2 6.63 8.69 45.63
C ARG A 2 8.07 8.35 45.19
N ASN A 3 8.84 7.61 45.99
CA ASN A 3 10.24 7.29 45.63
C ASN A 3 10.36 6.32 44.44
N LEU A 4 9.37 5.45 44.22
CA LEU A 4 9.39 4.50 43.10
C LEU A 4 9.19 5.23 41.76
N ILE A 5 8.29 6.22 41.72
CA ILE A 5 8.00 7.03 40.52
C ILE A 5 9.20 7.91 40.15
N ILE A 6 9.93 8.43 41.15
CA ILE A 6 11.14 9.25 40.92
C ILE A 6 12.26 8.39 40.32
N ILE A 7 12.44 7.15 40.82
CA ILE A 7 13.49 6.24 40.32
C ILE A 7 13.20 5.82 38.87
N THR A 8 11.96 5.44 38.54
CA THR A 8 11.62 5.02 37.17
C THR A 8 11.72 6.16 36.16
N SER A 9 11.34 7.38 36.57
CA SER A 9 11.49 8.58 35.73
C SER A 9 12.97 8.91 35.47
N ALA A 10 13.83 8.81 36.48
CA ALA A 10 15.26 9.05 36.32
C ALA A 10 15.94 8.04 35.37
N VAL A 11 15.56 6.76 35.46
CA VAL A 11 16.07 5.71 34.57
C VAL A 11 15.62 5.94 33.13
N PHE A 12 14.37 6.34 32.90
CA PHE A 12 13.87 6.61 31.56
C PHE A 12 14.58 7.79 30.89
N ILE A 13 14.85 8.87 31.64
CA ILE A 13 15.61 10.03 31.16
C ILE A 13 17.06 9.63 30.83
N ALA A 14 17.71 8.83 31.68
CA ALA A 14 19.07 8.37 31.43
C ALA A 14 19.18 7.55 30.13
N ILE A 15 18.21 6.65 29.87
CA ILE A 15 18.18 5.86 28.63
C ILE A 15 18.07 6.77 27.40
N ILE A 16 17.14 7.73 27.40
CA ILE A 16 16.96 8.67 26.28
C ILE A 16 18.24 9.47 26.02
N VAL A 17 18.89 9.98 27.08
CA VAL A 17 20.14 10.75 26.94
C VAL A 17 21.26 9.89 26.37
N THR A 18 21.42 8.65 26.84
CA THR A 18 22.45 7.75 26.31
C THR A 18 22.20 7.34 24.86
N SER A 19 20.95 7.09 24.47
CA SER A 19 20.59 6.79 23.07
C SER A 19 20.82 8.00 22.16
N TYR A 20 20.47 9.21 22.61
CA TYR A 20 20.74 10.44 21.86
C TYR A 20 22.25 10.66 21.67
N PHE A 21 23.05 10.46 22.71
CA PHE A 21 24.50 10.61 22.64
C PHE A 21 25.14 9.56 21.71
N TYR A 22 24.65 8.31 21.76
CA TYR A 22 25.08 7.25 20.86
C TYR A 22 24.78 7.58 19.39
N PHE A 23 23.55 8.02 19.07
CA PHE A 23 23.17 8.38 17.71
C PHE A 23 23.84 9.66 17.19
N SER A 24 24.10 10.62 18.06
CA SER A 24 24.83 11.84 17.70
C SER A 24 26.30 11.56 17.33
N ASN A 25 26.84 10.43 17.78
CA ASN A 25 28.23 10.05 17.53
C ASN A 25 28.41 9.12 16.32
N LEU A 26 27.31 8.67 15.67
CA LEU A 26 27.36 7.83 14.46
C LEU A 26 27.51 8.62 13.16
N GLY A 27 27.48 9.95 13.21
CA GLY A 27 27.48 10.80 12.01
C GLY A 27 28.82 11.43 11.63
N LYS A 28 29.97 10.89 12.06
CA LYS A 28 31.26 11.58 11.90
C LYS A 28 32.43 10.87 11.22
N ASP A 29 32.29 9.62 10.79
CA ASP A 29 33.38 8.94 10.09
C ASP A 29 32.91 8.43 8.72
N GLU A 30 33.20 9.21 7.67
CA GLU A 30 33.67 8.72 6.36
C GLU A 30 34.08 9.91 5.46
N GLN A 31 35.29 10.42 5.70
CA GLN A 31 36.12 11.05 4.66
C GLN A 31 37.54 10.51 4.82
N SER A 32 37.97 9.67 3.88
CA SER A 32 39.38 9.44 3.63
C SER A 32 39.68 9.50 2.14
N THR A 33 40.34 10.59 1.78
CA THR A 33 41.14 10.85 0.58
C THR A 33 42.04 9.66 0.21
N GLN A 34 42.10 9.32 -1.08
CA GLN A 34 43.30 8.77 -1.70
C GLN A 34 43.67 9.60 -2.95
N GLU A 35 44.93 10.04 -2.95
CA GLU A 35 45.63 10.79 -3.97
C GLU A 35 46.13 9.85 -5.10
N GLY A 36 46.27 10.38 -6.31
CA GLY A 36 46.21 9.62 -7.56
C GLY A 36 47.43 8.80 -7.97
N THR A 37 47.20 7.92 -8.93
CA THR A 37 48.19 7.48 -9.92
C THR A 37 47.46 7.28 -11.25
N GLU A 38 48.01 7.94 -12.26
CA GLU A 38 47.62 7.98 -13.67
C GLU A 38 47.89 6.62 -14.35
N ILE A 39 46.85 6.01 -14.94
CA ILE A 39 47.00 5.05 -16.06
C ILE A 39 45.85 5.25 -17.06
N ASN A 40 46.25 5.44 -18.31
CA ASN A 40 45.40 5.69 -19.48
C ASN A 40 44.65 4.44 -19.95
N ASP A 41 43.47 4.69 -20.52
CA ASP A 41 42.71 3.87 -21.47
C ASP A 41 42.42 2.40 -21.12
N VAL A 42 41.14 2.11 -20.82
CA VAL A 42 40.23 1.44 -21.77
C VAL A 42 38.79 1.74 -21.32
N ASN A 43 38.03 2.43 -22.16
CA ASN A 43 36.57 2.46 -22.10
C ASN A 43 36.05 1.02 -22.16
N THR A 44 35.80 0.41 -21.00
CA THR A 44 34.94 -0.76 -20.93
C THR A 44 33.57 -0.23 -20.55
N ALA A 45 32.82 0.16 -21.58
CA ALA A 45 31.39 0.24 -21.50
C ALA A 45 30.91 -1.12 -20.97
N VAL A 46 30.55 -1.18 -19.69
CA VAL A 46 29.60 -2.18 -19.24
C VAL A 46 28.30 -1.78 -19.91
N THR A 47 28.07 -2.37 -21.07
CA THR A 47 26.76 -2.44 -21.69
C THR A 47 25.88 -3.22 -20.74
N ASP A 48 25.31 -2.54 -19.74
CA ASP A 48 24.12 -3.05 -19.09
C ASP A 48 23.06 -3.17 -20.17
N GLY A 49 22.57 -4.39 -20.36
CA GLY A 49 21.73 -4.78 -21.48
C GLY A 49 20.49 -3.89 -21.48
N THR A 50 20.48 -2.94 -22.42
CA THR A 50 19.39 -2.01 -22.66
C THR A 50 18.11 -2.82 -22.85
N SER A 51 17.29 -2.90 -21.80
CA SER A 51 15.91 -3.31 -21.93
C SER A 51 15.25 -2.26 -22.84
N GLY A 52 14.49 -2.70 -23.84
CA GLY A 52 13.85 -1.84 -24.83
C GLY A 52 12.72 -0.97 -24.28
N TYR A 53 12.79 -0.60 -23.00
CA TYR A 53 11.77 0.14 -22.27
C TYR A 53 12.28 1.52 -21.87
N PRO A 54 11.39 2.53 -21.85
CA PRO A 54 11.75 3.83 -21.31
C PRO A 54 12.15 3.72 -19.83
N ALA A 55 13.04 4.61 -19.40
CA ALA A 55 13.32 4.78 -17.98
C ALA A 55 12.01 5.11 -17.22
N PRO A 56 11.85 4.62 -15.97
CA PRO A 56 10.67 4.95 -15.17
C PRO A 56 10.58 6.46 -14.97
N LEU A 57 9.36 7.01 -15.02
CA LEU A 57 9.09 8.41 -14.69
C LEU A 57 9.49 8.71 -13.24
N TRP A 58 9.18 7.78 -12.35
CA TRP A 58 9.57 7.81 -10.96
C TRP A 58 9.59 6.40 -10.37
N THR A 59 10.28 6.27 -9.25
CA THR A 59 10.30 5.05 -8.43
C THR A 59 10.03 5.40 -6.97
N PHE A 60 9.35 4.52 -6.26
CA PHE A 60 9.09 4.64 -4.83
C PHE A 60 9.64 3.43 -4.08
N ASP A 61 10.41 3.68 -3.01
CA ASP A 61 11.02 2.61 -2.19
C ASP A 61 10.03 2.02 -1.17
N LEU A 62 9.96 0.69 -1.16
CA LEU A 62 9.22 -0.12 -0.20
C LEU A 62 10.18 -0.79 0.80
N ASN A 63 9.67 -1.14 1.97
CA ASN A 63 10.50 -1.82 2.98
C ASN A 63 10.69 -3.31 2.65
N ALA A 64 9.79 -3.91 1.87
CA ALA A 64 9.88 -5.27 1.36
C ALA A 64 9.23 -5.39 -0.04
N GLU A 65 9.22 -6.60 -0.61
CA GLU A 65 8.60 -6.84 -1.91
C GLU A 65 7.09 -6.53 -1.86
N PRO A 66 6.51 -5.93 -2.91
CA PRO A 66 5.08 -5.69 -2.98
C PRO A 66 4.29 -7.00 -3.04
N VAL A 67 3.23 -7.11 -2.23
CA VAL A 67 2.37 -8.31 -2.13
C VAL A 67 0.93 -8.09 -2.61
N THR A 68 0.60 -6.86 -2.99
CA THR A 68 -0.64 -6.48 -3.67
C THR A 68 -0.31 -5.82 -5.01
N LYS A 69 -1.22 -5.93 -5.99
CA LYS A 69 -1.16 -5.04 -7.16
C LYS A 69 -1.27 -3.58 -6.69
N PRO A 70 -0.57 -2.62 -7.33
CA PRO A 70 -0.86 -1.21 -7.13
C PRO A 70 -2.33 -0.94 -7.48
N MET A 71 -3.04 -0.19 -6.65
CA MET A 71 -4.45 0.16 -6.86
C MET A 71 -4.60 1.68 -6.82
N VAL A 72 -5.27 2.24 -7.83
CA VAL A 72 -5.42 3.69 -7.99
C VAL A 72 -6.80 4.14 -7.52
N PHE A 73 -6.83 5.22 -6.74
CA PHE A 73 -8.02 5.80 -6.14
C PHE A 73 -8.06 7.32 -6.30
N PHE A 74 -9.25 7.91 -6.13
CA PHE A 74 -9.45 9.35 -6.24
C PHE A 74 -9.08 10.05 -4.93
N LEU A 75 -8.09 10.94 -5.00
CA LEU A 75 -7.78 11.86 -3.90
C LEU A 75 -8.78 13.02 -3.88
N ASP A 76 -9.12 13.53 -5.06
CA ASP A 76 -10.25 14.43 -5.30
C ASP A 76 -10.70 14.25 -6.76
N ASP A 77 -11.51 15.18 -7.27
CA ASP A 77 -12.04 15.13 -8.63
C ASP A 77 -10.91 15.05 -9.69
N SER A 78 -9.77 15.69 -9.43
CA SER A 78 -8.66 15.85 -10.40
C SER A 78 -7.42 15.01 -10.09
N ARG A 79 -7.24 14.63 -8.82
CA ARG A 79 -6.03 13.96 -8.35
C ARG A 79 -6.30 12.50 -8.01
N ARG A 80 -5.29 11.66 -8.26
CA ARG A 80 -5.28 10.25 -7.88
C ARG A 80 -4.15 9.94 -6.91
N PHE A 81 -4.30 8.84 -6.19
CA PHE A 81 -3.25 8.26 -5.36
C PHE A 81 -3.25 6.74 -5.53
N ILE A 82 -2.12 6.13 -5.20
CA ILE A 82 -1.84 4.71 -5.36
C ILE A 82 -1.72 4.08 -3.97
N LEU A 83 -2.40 2.97 -3.78
CA LEU A 83 -2.22 2.09 -2.63
C LEU A 83 -1.48 0.82 -3.03
N VAL A 84 -0.47 0.46 -2.25
CA VAL A 84 0.29 -0.80 -2.40
C VAL A 84 0.73 -1.30 -1.02
N GLN A 85 0.64 -2.61 -0.79
CA GLN A 85 1.12 -3.26 0.43
C GLN A 85 2.39 -4.05 0.15
N ASP A 86 3.37 -3.97 1.06
CA ASP A 86 4.58 -4.79 1.02
C ASP A 86 4.49 -6.09 1.86
N ALA A 87 5.52 -6.94 1.76
CA ALA A 87 5.59 -8.22 2.46
C ALA A 87 5.75 -8.08 3.97
N TYR A 88 6.12 -6.89 4.48
CA TYR A 88 6.07 -6.54 5.90
C TYR A 88 4.71 -5.99 6.33
N HIS A 89 3.73 -6.02 5.44
CA HIS A 89 2.35 -5.61 5.66
C HIS A 89 2.18 -4.12 5.92
N ILE A 90 3.12 -3.31 5.43
CA ILE A 90 2.97 -1.86 5.41
C ILE A 90 2.16 -1.50 4.17
N LEU A 91 1.01 -0.86 4.38
CA LEU A 91 0.22 -0.24 3.32
C LEU A 91 0.73 1.17 3.09
N TYR A 92 1.15 1.47 1.87
CA TYR A 92 1.63 2.79 1.45
C TYR A 92 0.58 3.50 0.61
N ALA A 93 0.45 4.81 0.83
CA ALA A 93 -0.21 5.72 -0.08
C ALA A 93 0.81 6.61 -0.76
N VAL A 94 0.81 6.58 -2.09
CA VAL A 94 1.76 7.30 -2.95
C VAL A 94 0.96 8.20 -3.88
N SER A 95 1.41 9.44 -4.09
CA SER A 95 0.77 10.35 -5.05
C SER A 95 1.00 9.87 -6.49
N ALA A 96 0.22 10.39 -7.45
CA ALA A 96 0.48 10.19 -8.88
C ALA A 96 1.90 10.62 -9.33
N THR A 97 2.55 11.51 -8.58
CA THR A 97 3.91 12.01 -8.83
C THR A 97 5.00 11.23 -8.10
N GLY A 98 4.66 10.16 -7.37
CA GLY A 98 5.63 9.31 -6.67
C GLY A 98 5.99 9.76 -5.25
N GLU A 99 5.28 10.75 -4.69
CA GLU A 99 5.52 11.23 -3.33
C GLU A 99 4.79 10.38 -2.29
N LYS A 100 5.41 10.14 -1.14
CA LYS A 100 4.73 9.48 -0.01
C LYS A 100 3.66 10.40 0.57
N LEU A 101 2.40 9.95 0.56
CA LEU A 101 1.31 10.62 1.26
C LEU A 101 1.26 10.16 2.72
N TRP A 102 1.15 8.85 2.95
CA TRP A 102 1.14 8.23 4.27
C TRP A 102 1.47 6.73 4.17
N ASN A 103 1.63 6.07 5.32
CA ASN A 103 1.71 4.62 5.41
C ASN A 103 1.07 4.13 6.71
N ALA A 104 0.62 2.88 6.71
CA ALA A 104 0.03 2.21 7.87
C ALA A 104 0.55 0.78 8.01
N GLN A 105 1.08 0.44 9.19
CA GLN A 105 1.43 -0.93 9.53
C GLN A 105 0.14 -1.74 9.78
N LEU A 106 -0.08 -2.77 8.98
CA LEU A 106 -1.20 -3.71 9.16
C LEU A 106 -0.71 -4.97 9.89
N PRO A 107 -1.59 -5.66 10.65
CA PRO A 107 -1.24 -6.90 11.35
C PRO A 107 -1.08 -8.10 10.42
N GLY A 108 -1.34 -7.94 9.12
CA GLY A 108 -1.33 -9.02 8.15
C GLY A 108 -1.57 -8.52 6.73
N LYS A 109 -1.48 -9.45 5.77
CA LYS A 109 -1.84 -9.20 4.37
C LYS A 109 -3.29 -8.77 4.23
N ILE A 110 -3.55 -7.85 3.31
CA ILE A 110 -4.90 -7.51 2.85
C ILE A 110 -5.53 -8.76 2.20
N VAL A 111 -6.81 -8.98 2.54
CA VAL A 111 -7.64 -10.07 1.99
C VAL A 111 -8.65 -9.45 1.05
N GLY A 112 -8.77 -10.01 -0.16
CA GLY A 112 -9.56 -9.43 -1.23
C GLY A 112 -8.94 -8.15 -1.81
N ASN A 113 -9.78 -7.27 -2.33
CA ASN A 113 -9.38 -5.98 -2.91
C ASN A 113 -9.60 -4.82 -1.93
N ILE A 114 -8.92 -3.71 -2.19
CA ILE A 114 -9.23 -2.42 -1.59
C ILE A 114 -10.28 -1.74 -2.47
N SER A 115 -11.28 -1.11 -1.86
CA SER A 115 -12.33 -0.38 -2.56
C SER A 115 -12.46 1.05 -2.04
N GLN A 116 -12.81 1.99 -2.93
CA GLN A 116 -13.21 3.33 -2.54
C GLN A 116 -14.73 3.43 -2.58
N LEU A 117 -15.32 3.89 -1.48
CA LEU A 117 -16.77 4.03 -1.32
C LEU A 117 -17.28 5.33 -1.97
N SER A 118 -18.59 5.46 -2.06
CA SER A 118 -19.29 6.64 -2.58
C SER A 118 -18.97 7.93 -1.82
N ASP A 119 -18.72 7.85 -0.51
CA ASP A 119 -18.22 8.98 0.29
C ASP A 119 -16.69 9.08 0.29
N SER A 120 -16.07 8.35 -0.62
CA SER A 120 -14.65 8.34 -0.93
C SER A 120 -13.70 7.80 0.14
N SER A 121 -14.25 7.27 1.23
CA SER A 121 -13.50 6.47 2.19
C SER A 121 -12.98 5.19 1.52
N ILE A 122 -11.86 4.69 2.04
CA ILE A 122 -11.20 3.47 1.56
C ILE A 122 -11.55 2.31 2.49
N LEU A 123 -12.11 1.25 1.92
CA LEU A 123 -12.57 0.04 2.59
C LEU A 123 -11.69 -1.15 2.19
N PHE A 124 -11.18 -1.86 3.19
CA PHE A 124 -10.45 -3.11 3.00
C PHE A 124 -10.44 -3.93 4.29
N THR A 125 -9.97 -5.18 4.21
CA THR A 125 -9.81 -6.03 5.39
C THR A 125 -8.47 -6.76 5.36
N THR A 126 -7.96 -7.04 6.55
CA THR A 126 -7.01 -8.15 6.76
C THR A 126 -7.79 -9.37 7.22
N ALA A 127 -7.13 -10.49 7.45
CA ALA A 127 -7.78 -11.67 8.00
C ALA A 127 -8.48 -11.40 9.34
N GLU A 128 -8.02 -10.46 10.18
CA GLU A 128 -8.56 -10.27 11.54
C GLU A 128 -9.24 -8.93 11.78
N ARG A 129 -9.04 -7.95 10.89
CA ARG A 129 -9.52 -6.58 11.10
C ARG A 129 -10.09 -5.99 9.83
N LEU A 130 -11.24 -5.34 9.98
CA LEU A 130 -11.89 -4.54 8.96
C LEU A 130 -11.48 -3.08 9.12
N TYR A 131 -11.14 -2.44 8.00
CA TYR A 131 -10.65 -1.08 7.93
C TYR A 131 -11.55 -0.24 7.05
N ARG A 132 -11.80 0.97 7.53
CA ARG A 132 -12.36 2.05 6.76
C ARG A 132 -11.59 3.31 7.14
N ILE A 133 -10.90 3.89 6.17
CA ILE A 133 -10.04 5.06 6.38
C ILE A 133 -10.45 6.17 5.41
N ASP A 134 -10.12 7.41 5.70
CA ASP A 134 -10.19 8.49 4.72
C ASP A 134 -8.98 8.46 3.78
N ARG A 135 -8.86 9.48 2.94
CA ARG A 135 -7.79 9.57 1.94
C ARG A 135 -6.46 10.00 2.54
N GLU A 136 -6.50 10.54 3.75
CA GLU A 136 -5.37 10.97 4.56
C GLU A 136 -4.81 9.83 5.43
N GLY A 137 -5.51 8.68 5.44
CA GLY A 137 -5.10 7.47 6.15
C GLY A 137 -5.69 7.37 7.56
N ASP A 138 -6.55 8.31 7.96
CA ASP A 138 -7.16 8.34 9.27
C ASP A 138 -8.39 7.42 9.32
N PRO A 139 -8.57 6.65 10.41
CA PRO A 139 -9.68 5.71 10.53
C PRO A 139 -11.02 6.41 10.75
N PHE A 140 -12.06 5.92 10.07
CA PHE A 140 -13.44 6.32 10.33
C PHE A 140 -13.90 5.87 11.72
N PRO A 141 -14.88 6.57 12.34
CA PRO A 141 -15.45 6.15 13.63
C PRO A 141 -15.93 4.70 13.61
N GLY A 142 -15.47 3.92 14.60
CA GLY A 142 -15.76 2.49 14.72
C GLY A 142 -14.76 1.59 13.98
N PHE A 143 -13.76 2.15 13.29
CA PHE A 143 -12.68 1.43 12.63
C PHE A 143 -11.32 1.82 13.24
N SER A 144 -10.27 1.01 13.07
CA SER A 144 -10.29 -0.37 12.60
C SER A 144 -10.94 -1.29 13.65
N LEU A 145 -11.80 -2.22 13.22
CA LEU A 145 -12.50 -3.14 14.13
C LEU A 145 -12.00 -4.57 13.98
N ARG A 146 -12.00 -5.31 15.08
CA ARG A 146 -11.67 -6.73 15.08
C ARG A 146 -12.87 -7.53 14.59
N LEU A 147 -12.64 -8.40 13.62
CA LEU A 147 -13.67 -9.28 13.10
C LEU A 147 -13.96 -10.43 14.08
N PRO A 148 -15.23 -10.84 14.24
CA PRO A 148 -15.61 -12.01 15.04
C PRO A 148 -15.20 -13.34 14.39
N ARG A 149 -14.93 -13.34 13.07
CA ARG A 149 -14.41 -14.48 12.31
C ARG A 149 -13.36 -13.98 11.32
N LYS A 150 -12.40 -14.83 10.98
CA LYS A 150 -11.34 -14.44 10.03
C LYS A 150 -11.93 -14.18 8.65
N ALA A 151 -11.58 -13.06 8.05
CA ALA A 151 -11.91 -12.78 6.66
C ALA A 151 -11.09 -13.68 5.72
N ASP A 152 -11.71 -14.09 4.62
CA ASP A 152 -11.11 -14.83 3.52
C ASP A 152 -11.78 -14.46 2.18
N GLY A 153 -11.37 -15.11 1.09
CA GLY A 153 -11.98 -14.92 -0.22
C GLY A 153 -11.91 -13.49 -0.71
N ASP A 154 -13.07 -12.93 -1.10
CA ASP A 154 -13.21 -11.60 -1.68
C ASP A 154 -13.04 -10.46 -0.66
N GLY A 155 -12.85 -10.78 0.62
CA GLY A 155 -12.58 -9.80 1.67
C GLY A 155 -13.81 -8.97 2.04
N ALA A 156 -13.66 -7.64 2.06
CA ALA A 156 -14.70 -6.69 2.43
C ALA A 156 -15.23 -5.95 1.21
N MET A 157 -16.56 -5.84 1.11
CA MET A 157 -17.25 -5.16 0.00
C MET A 157 -18.41 -4.31 0.52
N ALA A 158 -18.68 -3.19 -0.15
CA ALA A 158 -19.91 -2.44 0.07
C ALA A 158 -21.08 -3.18 -0.60
N SER A 159 -22.09 -3.53 0.20
CA SER A 159 -23.30 -4.22 -0.23
C SER A 159 -24.49 -3.26 -0.45
N ASP A 160 -24.44 -2.08 0.17
CA ASP A 160 -25.38 -0.98 -0.01
C ASP A 160 -24.66 0.33 0.30
N GLU A 161 -24.91 1.36 -0.50
CA GLU A 161 -24.36 2.71 -0.35
C GLU A 161 -25.43 3.78 -0.60
N THR A 162 -26.71 3.38 -0.57
CA THR A 162 -27.83 4.24 -0.99
C THR A 162 -28.09 5.36 0.01
N ASN A 163 -28.21 6.59 -0.49
CA ASN A 163 -28.53 7.79 0.30
C ASN A 163 -27.57 8.01 1.50
N GLY A 164 -26.29 7.65 1.34
CA GLY A 164 -25.27 7.75 2.40
C GLY A 164 -25.35 6.66 3.47
N ASN A 165 -26.27 5.70 3.35
CA ASN A 165 -26.27 4.51 4.19
C ASN A 165 -25.31 3.48 3.62
N ILE A 166 -24.20 3.26 4.33
CA ILE A 166 -23.19 2.28 3.95
C ILE A 166 -23.43 0.99 4.73
N ARG A 167 -23.50 -0.13 4.00
CA ARG A 167 -23.46 -1.49 4.54
C ARG A 167 -22.27 -2.24 3.96
N ILE A 168 -21.47 -2.80 4.85
CA ILE A 168 -20.26 -3.54 4.52
C ILE A 168 -20.49 -5.01 4.79
N ASP A 169 -20.28 -5.85 3.78
CA ASP A 169 -20.27 -7.31 3.90
C ASP A 169 -18.82 -7.81 3.86
N VAL A 170 -18.47 -8.70 4.80
CA VAL A 170 -17.15 -9.33 4.88
C VAL A 170 -17.31 -10.84 4.73
N GLN A 171 -16.64 -11.43 3.75
CA GLN A 171 -16.59 -12.87 3.58
C GLN A 171 -15.70 -13.51 4.64
N ALA A 172 -16.23 -14.52 5.33
CA ALA A 172 -15.56 -15.26 6.40
C ALA A 172 -15.95 -16.75 6.37
N GLY A 173 -15.32 -17.49 5.45
CA GLY A 173 -15.61 -18.89 5.15
C GLY A 173 -17.00 -19.06 4.54
N ASN A 174 -17.82 -19.88 5.17
CA ASN A 174 -19.23 -20.08 4.81
C ASN A 174 -20.18 -19.05 5.46
N HIS A 175 -19.63 -17.93 5.94
CA HIS A 175 -20.41 -16.83 6.51
C HIS A 175 -20.11 -15.52 5.81
N ILE A 176 -21.11 -14.63 5.83
CA ILE A 176 -20.96 -13.22 5.50
C ILE A 176 -21.33 -12.42 6.73
N LEU A 177 -20.40 -11.60 7.19
CA LEU A 177 -20.55 -10.68 8.32
C LEU A 177 -20.96 -9.31 7.79
N SER A 178 -22.10 -8.79 8.25
CA SER A 178 -22.60 -7.49 7.79
C SER A 178 -22.42 -6.43 8.88
N PHE A 179 -21.92 -5.26 8.50
CA PHE A 179 -21.67 -4.10 9.37
C PHE A 179 -22.29 -2.84 8.75
N ASP A 180 -22.63 -1.86 9.57
CA ASP A 180 -22.93 -0.52 9.07
C ASP A 180 -21.65 0.33 8.87
N GLY A 181 -21.80 1.50 8.24
CA GLY A 181 -20.71 2.45 8.02
C GLY A 181 -20.05 3.01 9.28
N ARG A 182 -20.53 2.68 10.49
CA ARG A 182 -19.92 3.04 11.79
C ARG A 182 -19.31 1.82 12.49
N GLY A 183 -19.14 0.71 11.77
CA GLY A 183 -18.52 -0.50 12.29
C GLY A 183 -19.40 -1.31 13.24
N ARG A 184 -20.69 -0.98 13.38
CA ARG A 184 -21.59 -1.78 14.20
C ARG A 184 -21.99 -3.04 13.43
N HIS A 185 -21.78 -4.19 14.07
CA HIS A 185 -22.22 -5.47 13.56
C HIS A 185 -23.76 -5.51 13.47
N LEU A 186 -24.28 -5.87 12.31
CA LEU A 186 -25.71 -5.96 12.03
C LEU A 186 -26.20 -7.40 12.17
N HIS A 187 -25.61 -8.31 11.39
CA HIS A 187 -25.94 -9.73 11.43
C HIS A 187 -24.85 -10.58 10.77
N THR A 188 -24.97 -11.90 10.93
CA THR A 188 -24.17 -12.88 10.19
C THR A 188 -25.12 -13.79 9.42
N ARG A 189 -24.86 -14.02 8.13
CA ARG A 189 -25.63 -14.93 7.28
C ARG A 189 -24.74 -16.02 6.73
N ASN A 190 -25.30 -17.20 6.47
CA ASN A 190 -24.57 -18.27 5.80
C ASN A 190 -24.41 -17.93 4.32
N SER A 191 -23.20 -17.99 3.79
CA SER A 191 -22.96 -18.10 2.36
C SER A 191 -22.92 -19.59 2.03
N ARG A 192 -23.87 -20.07 1.22
CA ARG A 192 -23.58 -21.28 0.45
C ARG A 192 -22.35 -20.95 -0.37
N ALA A 193 -21.33 -21.80 -0.36
CA ALA A 193 -20.11 -21.60 -1.14
C ALA A 193 -20.50 -21.12 -2.54
N SER A 194 -20.34 -19.83 -2.80
CA SER A 194 -20.56 -19.27 -4.11
C SER A 194 -19.39 -19.80 -4.92
N ALA A 195 -19.69 -20.65 -5.90
CA ALA A 195 -18.81 -20.78 -7.05
C ALA A 195 -18.46 -19.36 -7.47
N ALA A 196 -17.16 -19.05 -7.43
CA ALA A 196 -16.55 -17.74 -7.66
C ALA A 196 -17.54 -16.73 -8.25
N SER A 197 -18.15 -15.92 -7.38
CA SER A 197 -18.75 -14.69 -7.89
C SER A 197 -17.61 -13.94 -8.54
N ASN A 198 -17.67 -13.75 -9.85
CA ASN A 198 -16.88 -12.73 -10.50
C ASN A 198 -17.28 -11.42 -9.83
N ALA A 199 -16.60 -11.06 -8.74
CA ALA A 199 -16.57 -9.70 -8.26
C ALA A 199 -16.10 -8.92 -9.49
N VAL A 200 -17.03 -8.15 -10.06
CA VAL A 200 -16.67 -7.16 -11.06
C VAL A 200 -15.68 -6.26 -10.35
N ASP A 201 -14.41 -6.44 -10.66
CA ASP A 201 -13.36 -5.54 -10.25
C ASP A 201 -13.79 -4.18 -10.81
N LYS A 202 -14.26 -3.30 -9.91
CA LYS A 202 -14.52 -1.90 -10.26
C LYS A 202 -13.22 -1.12 -10.27
N SER A 203 -12.04 -1.75 -10.14
CA SER A 203 -10.84 -1.14 -10.65
C SER A 203 -11.00 -1.05 -12.17
N GLN A 204 -10.88 0.16 -12.71
CA GLN A 204 -10.80 0.40 -14.14
C GLN A 204 -9.43 -0.11 -14.63
N ASP A 205 -9.19 -1.41 -14.53
CA ASP A 205 -8.03 -2.03 -15.14
C ASP A 205 -8.41 -2.26 -16.61
N ALA A 206 -7.72 -1.58 -17.52
CA ALA A 206 -7.83 -1.93 -18.92
C ALA A 206 -7.36 -3.39 -19.10
N PRO A 207 -8.02 -4.21 -19.93
CA PRO A 207 -7.55 -5.58 -20.20
C PRO A 207 -6.10 -5.54 -20.67
N ILE A 208 -5.20 -6.23 -19.95
CA ILE A 208 -3.81 -6.38 -20.38
C ILE A 208 -3.85 -7.27 -21.63
N ASP A 209 -3.50 -6.69 -22.78
CA ASP A 209 -3.28 -7.48 -24.00
C ASP A 209 -2.11 -8.44 -23.72
N PRO A 210 -2.32 -9.77 -23.81
CA PRO A 210 -1.30 -10.77 -23.50
C PRO A 210 -0.06 -10.71 -24.41
N SER A 211 -0.08 -9.87 -25.45
CA SER A 211 1.09 -9.57 -26.29
C SER A 211 1.96 -8.42 -25.78
N VAL A 212 1.53 -7.69 -24.73
CA VAL A 212 2.30 -6.59 -24.14
C VAL A 212 3.50 -7.14 -23.40
N SER A 213 4.70 -6.87 -23.93
CA SER A 213 5.93 -7.13 -23.23
C SER A 213 6.08 -6.09 -22.11
N LEU A 214 6.17 -6.53 -20.86
CA LEU A 214 6.34 -5.68 -19.69
C LEU A 214 7.80 -5.19 -19.54
N PRO A 215 8.03 -3.95 -19.02
CA PRO A 215 9.37 -3.51 -18.65
C PRO A 215 10.10 -4.53 -17.80
N THR A 216 11.41 -4.67 -18.01
CA THR A 216 12.23 -5.61 -17.23
C THR A 216 12.05 -5.30 -15.73
N GLY A 217 11.58 -6.30 -14.99
CA GLY A 217 11.24 -6.18 -13.57
C GLY A 217 9.74 -6.10 -13.30
N CYS A 218 8.91 -5.59 -14.20
CA CYS A 218 7.47 -5.62 -14.00
C CYS A 218 6.92 -7.05 -14.14
N GLY A 219 6.42 -7.62 -13.04
CA GLY A 219 5.73 -8.91 -12.99
C GLY A 219 4.21 -8.82 -13.24
N LEU A 220 3.49 -9.89 -12.94
CA LEU A 220 2.02 -9.99 -13.13
C LEU A 220 1.19 -9.04 -12.24
N LEU A 221 1.80 -8.46 -11.20
CA LEU A 221 1.15 -7.48 -10.33
C LEU A 221 1.39 -6.06 -10.86
N SER A 222 0.67 -5.71 -11.91
CA SER A 222 0.71 -4.38 -12.53
C SER A 222 -0.67 -3.75 -12.60
N TYR A 223 -0.68 -2.41 -12.65
CA TYR A 223 -1.85 -1.61 -12.95
C TYR A 223 -1.60 -0.85 -14.25
N TYR A 224 -2.64 -0.78 -15.09
CA TYR A 224 -2.66 -0.03 -16.33
C TYR A 224 -3.87 0.89 -16.35
N GLY A 225 -3.63 2.19 -16.46
CA GLY A 225 -4.69 3.17 -16.55
C GLY A 225 -4.22 4.59 -16.20
N PHE A 226 -5.17 5.46 -15.92
CA PHE A 226 -4.93 6.89 -15.75
C PHE A 226 -4.53 7.24 -14.30
N LEU A 227 -3.52 8.10 -14.14
CA LEU A 227 -3.16 8.71 -12.85
C LEU A 227 -3.61 10.17 -12.73
N SER A 228 -4.15 10.74 -13.79
CA SER A 228 -4.73 12.08 -13.88
C SER A 228 -5.86 12.09 -14.90
N ASP A 229 -6.59 13.20 -15.02
CA ASP A 229 -7.64 13.36 -16.03
C ASP A 229 -7.11 13.54 -17.46
N GLU A 230 -5.78 13.60 -17.65
CA GLU A 230 -5.16 13.93 -18.94
C GLU A 230 -5.20 12.80 -19.99
N GLU A 231 -6.01 11.75 -19.79
CA GLU A 231 -6.13 10.57 -20.69
C GLU A 231 -4.80 9.92 -21.10
N VAL A 232 -3.73 10.12 -20.32
CA VAL A 232 -2.42 9.48 -20.52
C VAL A 232 -2.37 8.18 -19.73
N ASN A 233 -2.05 7.07 -20.40
CA ASN A 233 -1.94 5.78 -19.74
C ASN A 233 -0.61 5.67 -18.97
N TYR A 234 -0.68 5.08 -17.79
CA TYR A 234 0.47 4.77 -16.96
C TYR A 234 0.49 3.29 -16.65
N LEU A 235 1.69 2.74 -16.61
CA LEU A 235 1.97 1.42 -16.08
C LEU A 235 2.61 1.56 -14.70
N LEU A 236 1.93 1.01 -13.69
CA LEU A 236 2.48 0.85 -12.35
C LEU A 236 2.82 -0.61 -12.12
N CYS A 237 4.02 -0.90 -11.64
CA CYS A 237 4.41 -2.26 -11.32
C CYS A 237 5.31 -2.32 -10.09
N GLY A 238 5.13 -3.36 -9.29
CA GLY A 238 5.95 -3.60 -8.12
C GLY A 238 7.03 -4.65 -8.38
N ASN A 239 8.30 -4.34 -8.09
CA ASN A 239 9.41 -5.30 -8.17
C ASN A 239 10.59 -4.91 -7.28
N ASP A 240 11.34 -5.89 -6.74
CA ASP A 240 12.57 -5.67 -5.97
C ASP A 240 12.47 -4.53 -4.95
N ARG A 241 11.38 -4.57 -4.15
CA ARG A 241 11.07 -3.58 -3.10
C ARG A 241 10.89 -2.15 -3.61
N LYS A 242 10.55 -1.98 -4.89
CA LYS A 242 10.22 -0.70 -5.50
C LYS A 242 8.86 -0.78 -6.18
N LEU A 243 8.16 0.36 -6.18
CA LEU A 243 7.07 0.63 -7.09
C LEU A 243 7.60 1.52 -8.21
N TYR A 244 7.40 1.09 -9.45
CA TYR A 244 7.81 1.81 -10.65
C TYR A 244 6.59 2.41 -11.34
N CYS A 245 6.77 3.58 -11.94
CA CYS A 245 5.79 4.21 -12.81
C CYS A 245 6.41 4.50 -14.17
N TYR A 246 5.74 4.08 -15.23
CA TYR A 246 6.12 4.34 -16.60
C TYR A 246 4.97 5.08 -17.30
N ARG A 247 5.31 6.06 -18.15
CA ARG A 247 4.34 6.55 -19.14
C ARG A 247 4.18 5.50 -20.21
N TYR A 248 2.94 5.25 -20.60
CA TYR A 248 2.60 4.32 -21.66
C TYR A 248 1.73 5.07 -22.68
N ASP A 249 2.22 5.15 -23.92
CA ASP A 249 1.53 5.82 -25.02
C ASP A 249 0.80 4.77 -25.89
#